data_AF-A0A1E4FXX6-F1
#
_entry.id   AF-A0A1E4FXX6-F1
#
_cell.length_a   1.000
_cell.length_b   1.000
_cell.length_c   1.000
_cell.angle_alpha   90.00
_cell.angle_beta   90.00
_cell.angle_gamma   90.00
#
_symmetry.space_group_name_H-M   'P 1'
#
loop_
_entity.id
_entity.type
_entity.pdbx_description
1 polymer ?
#
loop_
_entity_poly.entity_id
_entity_poly.type
_entity_poly.pdbx_seq_one_letter_code
_entity_poly.pdbx_strand_id
1 'polypeptide(L)' 'MASGKIDFGKLTLMDYVIGVILTIVATAIVTALEMATNVALPSFVASAAGAAIGVAAWFTYLMKRKS' A
#
# COMPACT_ATOMS: atom_id res chain seq x y z
N MET A 1 5.53 6.51 -21.05
CA MET A 1 5.81 6.29 -19.62
C MET A 1 7.13 5.55 -19.54
N ALA A 2 8.20 6.24 -19.16
CA ALA A 2 9.55 5.69 -19.24
C ALA A 2 9.64 4.41 -18.41
N SER A 3 10.20 3.37 -19.03
CA SER A 3 10.43 2.03 -18.51
C SER A 3 11.40 2.04 -17.32
N GLY A 4 10.98 2.58 -16.18
CA GLY A 4 11.69 2.47 -14.91
C GLY A 4 11.48 1.07 -14.34
N LYS A 5 12.33 0.11 -14.71
CA LYS A 5 12.31 -1.22 -14.07
C LYS A 5 12.59 -1.02 -12.58
N ILE A 6 11.63 -1.39 -11.73
CA ILE A 6 11.87 -1.48 -10.29
C ILE A 6 12.84 -2.64 -10.10
N ASP A 7 13.98 -2.32 -9.51
CA ASP A 7 15.09 -3.24 -9.37
C ASP A 7 15.04 -3.73 -7.93
N PHE A 8 14.26 -4.79 -7.70
CA PHE A 8 13.98 -5.31 -6.36
C PHE A 8 15.26 -5.74 -5.63
N GLY A 9 16.32 -6.07 -6.36
CA GLY A 9 17.64 -6.40 -5.80
C GLY A 9 18.40 -5.21 -5.19
N LYS A 10 17.93 -3.97 -5.39
CA LYS A 10 18.54 -2.75 -4.82
C LYS A 10 17.70 -2.11 -3.71
N LEU A 11 16.63 -2.77 -3.29
CA LEU A 11 15.78 -2.27 -2.21
C LEU A 11 16.51 -2.39 -0.87
N THR A 12 16.54 -1.29 -0.13
CA THR A 12 17.08 -1.28 1.23
C THR A 12 16.03 -1.79 2.22
N LEU A 13 16.45 -2.24 3.41
CA LEU A 13 15.54 -2.66 4.47
C LEU A 13 14.49 -1.57 4.79
N MET A 14 14.90 -0.30 4.75
CA MET A 14 14.03 0.86 4.93
C MET A 14 12.90 0.94 3.89
N ASP A 15 13.15 0.55 2.64
CA ASP A 15 12.12 0.55 1.61
C ASP A 15 11.00 -0.46 1.91
N TYR A 16 11.36 -1.63 2.42
CA TYR A 16 10.39 -2.64 2.84
C TYR A 16 9.59 -2.18 4.06
N VAL A 17 10.25 -1.56 5.04
CA VAL A 17 9.57 -0.99 6.22
C VAL A 17 8.54 0.06 5.80
N ILE A 18 8.88 0.92 4.84
CA ILE A 18 7.94 1.91 4.30
C ILE A 18 6.75 1.22 3.63
N GLY A 19 6.96 0.16 2.86
CA GLY A 19 5.88 -0.62 2.27
C GLY A 19 4.91 -1.21 3.31
N VAL A 20 5.44 -1.73 4.41
CA VAL A 20 4.63 -2.24 5.52
C VAL A 20 3.83 -1.11 6.18
N ILE A 21 4.46 0.03 6.46
CA ILE A 21 3.78 1.20 7.04
C ILE A 21 2.64 1.67 6.14
N LEU A 22 2.89 1.82 4.83
CA LEU A 22 1.86 2.22 3.86
C LEU A 22 0.68 1.25 3.84
N THR A 23 0.95 -0.04 4.00
CA THR A 23 -0.09 -1.08 4.04
C THR A 23 -0.93 -1.03 5.30
N ILE A 24 -0.30 -0.82 6.46
CA ILE A 24 -1.01 -0.63 7.73
C ILE A 24 -1.89 0.62 7.67
N VAL A 25 -1.35 1.73 7.18
CA VAL A 25 -2.10 2.99 7.03
C VAL A 25 -3.27 2.84 6.07
N ALA A 26 -3.06 2.21 4.91
CA ALA A 26 -4.14 1.95 3.95
C ALA A 26 -5.26 1.09 4.54
N THR A 27 -4.90 0.05 5.29
CA THR A 27 -5.88 -0.80 5.98
C THR A 27 -6.67 -0.01 7.02
N ALA A 28 -6.00 0.81 7.83
CA ALA A 28 -6.66 1.68 8.80
C ALA A 28 -7.63 2.67 8.14
N ILE A 29 -7.27 3.22 6.98
CA ILE A 29 -8.15 4.10 6.19
C ILE A 29 -9.38 3.33 5.70
N VAL A 30 -9.22 2.11 5.19
CA VAL A 30 -10.34 1.27 4.74
C VAL A 30 -11.28 0.97 5.91
N THR A 31 -10.74 0.61 7.08
CA THR A 31 -11.54 0.38 8.29
C THR A 31 -12.26 1.65 8.75
N ALA A 32 -11.59 2.80 8.72
CA ALA A 32 -12.23 4.08 9.07
C ALA A 32 -13.37 4.44 8.09
N LEU A 33 -13.19 4.13 6.80
CA LEU A 33 -14.21 4.34 5.77
C LEU A 33 -15.40 3.40 5.96
N GLU A 34 -15.16 2.16 6.34
CA GLU A 34 -16.18 1.17 6.69
C GLU A 34 -17.07 1.71 7.84
N MET A 35 -16.44 2.20 8.90
CA MET A 35 -17.14 2.81 10.04
C MET A 35 -17.90 4.09 9.64
N ALA A 36 -17.33 4.93 8.79
CA ALA A 36 -17.95 6.18 8.36
C ALA A 36 -19.16 5.96 7.44
N THR A 37 -19.14 4.91 6.63
CA THR A 37 -20.20 4.62 5.64
C THR A 37 -21.28 3.67 6.17
N ASN A 38 -21.11 3.09 7.36
CA ASN A 38 -21.97 2.01 7.90
C ASN A 38 -22.11 0.81 6.95
N VAL A 39 -21.18 0.63 6.02
CA VAL A 39 -21.15 -0.51 5.11
C VAL A 39 -20.29 -1.57 5.76
N ALA A 40 -20.89 -2.66 6.26
CA ALA A 40 -20.12 -3.79 6.77
C ALA A 40 -19.48 -4.54 5.60
N LEU A 41 -18.16 -4.41 5.47
CA LEU A 41 -17.40 -5.20 4.50
C LEU A 41 -16.98 -6.51 5.18
N PRO A 42 -17.03 -7.65 4.47
CA PRO A 42 -16.42 -8.87 4.99
C PRO A 42 -14.94 -8.60 5.31
N SER A 43 -14.47 -9.07 6.46
CA SER A 43 -13.12 -8.79 6.97
C SER A 43 -12.01 -9.14 5.98
N PHE A 44 -12.22 -10.17 5.15
CA PHE A 44 -11.29 -10.54 4.08
C PHE A 44 -11.24 -9.52 2.96
N VAL A 45 -12.36 -8.88 2.61
CA VAL A 45 -12.45 -7.86 1.55
C VAL A 45 -11.79 -6.57 2.02
N ALA A 46 -12.11 -6.12 3.25
CA ALA A 46 -11.49 -4.94 3.83
C ALA A 46 -9.96 -5.10 3.94
N SER A 47 -9.50 -6.27 4.38
CA SER A 47 -8.06 -6.58 4.47
C SER A 47 -7.40 -6.67 3.09
N ALA A 48 -8.04 -7.30 2.11
CA ALA A 48 -7.52 -7.39 0.75
C ALA A 48 -7.47 -6.01 0.07
N ALA A 49 -8.47 -5.17 0.27
CA ALA A 49 -8.50 -3.80 -0.23
C ALA A 49 -7.40 -2.95 0.40
N GLY A 50 -7.25 -3.00 1.72
CA GLY A 50 -6.17 -2.32 2.44
C GLY A 50 -4.77 -2.76 1.96
N ALA A 51 -4.58 -4.07 1.79
CA ALA A 51 -3.34 -4.64 1.26
C ALA A 51 -3.05 -4.17 -0.17
N ALA A 52 -4.03 -4.23 -1.07
CA ALA A 52 -3.87 -3.81 -2.47
C ALA A 52 -3.54 -2.32 -2.58
N ILE A 53 -4.23 -1.47 -1.81
CA ILE A 53 -3.96 -0.02 -1.77
C ILE A 53 -2.57 0.26 -1.21
N GLY A 54 -2.20 -0.42 -0.12
CA GLY A 54 -0.88 -0.31 0.50
C GLY A 54 0.26 -0.66 -0.44
N VAL A 55 0.14 -1.79 -1.15
CA VAL A 55 1.11 -2.24 -2.14
C VAL A 55 1.19 -1.27 -3.32
N ALA A 56 0.06 -0.78 -3.85
CA ALA A 56 0.05 0.22 -4.92
C ALA A 56 0.71 1.54 -4.50
N ALA A 57 0.46 1.99 -3.26
CA ALA A 57 1.10 3.17 -2.69
C ALA A 57 2.63 2.96 -2.54
N TRP A 58 3.05 1.77 -2.13
CA TRP A 58 4.47 1.42 -2.04
C TRP A 58 5.16 1.42 -3.40
N PHE A 59 4.53 0.83 -4.42
CA PHE A 59 5.02 0.90 -5.80
C PHE A 59 5.18 2.34 -6.28
N THR A 60 4.20 3.20 -5.97
CA THR A 60 4.25 4.63 -6.31
C THR A 60 5.41 5.34 -5.59
N TYR A 61 5.62 5.05 -4.31
CA TYR A 61 6.76 5.54 -3.54
C TYR A 61 8.10 5.13 -4.18
N LEU A 62 8.25 3.85 -4.53
CA LEU A 62 9.48 3.32 -5.14
C LEU A 62 9.78 3.95 -6.51
N MET A 63 8.75 4.18 -7.32
CA MET A 63 8.90 4.88 -8.61
C MET A 63 9.35 6.33 -8.40
N LYS A 64 8.79 7.03 -7.41
CA LYS A 64 9.14 8.43 -7.12
C LYS A 64 10.55 8.57 -6.54
N ARG A 65 11.02 7.59 -5.75
CA ARG A 65 12.36 7.60 -5.14
C ARG A 65 13.49 7.43 -6.17
N LYS A 66 13.22 6.75 -7.30
CA LYS A 66 14.21 6.54 -8.38
C LYS A 66 14.21 7.65 -9.44
N SER A 67 13.24 8.56 -9.40
CA SER A 67 13.17 9.73 -10.29
C SER A 67 13.98 10.90 -9.74
#